data_AF-A0A511CV79-F1
#
_entry.id   AF-A0A511CV79-F1
#
_cell.length_a   1.000
_cell.length_b   1.000
_cell.length_c   1.000
_cell.angle_alpha   90.00
_cell.angle_beta   90.00
_cell.angle_gamma   90.00
#
_symmetry.space_group_name_H-M   'P 1'
#
loop_
_entity.id
_entity.type
_entity.pdbx_description
1 polymer ?
#
loop_
_entity_poly.entity_id
_entity_poly.type
_entity_poly.pdbx_seq_one_letter_code
_entity_poly.pdbx_strand_id
1 'polypeptide(L)'
;MATGDLYDFKTGVVADNGALAAAVAERATLVWVQQAVCAVVAACLVVFAAGLRRHLATQEPAGGLVSQIAASGIVLTAVALLVGSGISTELYWALTGAQPVDPDTIGAHVAIYNTMAWLWGGLALSAGAVALGGLRRGSVGRVVALFSALMALLLAATQVLPVQYIAVVPGALWLIGTGAALARRTARP
;
A
#
# COMPACT_ATOMS: atom_id res chain seq x y z
N MET A 1 -3.86 -6.84 15.31
CA MET A 1 -2.63 -6.79 14.48
C MET A 1 -2.90 -7.65 13.25
N ALA A 2 -2.67 -7.14 12.05
CA ALA A 2 -2.75 -7.97 10.84
C ALA A 2 -1.46 -8.81 10.79
N THR A 3 -1.54 -10.12 11.05
CA THR A 3 -0.37 -11.02 11.16
C THR A 3 -0.02 -11.70 9.84
N GLY A 4 -0.65 -11.27 8.73
CA GLY A 4 -0.57 -11.95 7.44
C GLY A 4 -0.93 -13.44 7.52
N ASP A 5 -1.70 -13.84 8.53
CA ASP A 5 -2.02 -15.23 8.88
C ASP A 5 -0.78 -16.14 9.10
N LEU A 6 0.38 -15.58 9.43
CA LEU A 6 1.58 -16.37 9.73
C LEU A 6 1.45 -17.16 11.03
N TYR A 7 0.83 -16.55 12.04
CA TYR A 7 0.63 -17.12 13.37
C TYR A 7 -0.60 -16.51 14.05
N ASP A 8 -1.12 -17.19 15.07
CA ASP A 8 -2.19 -16.66 15.92
C ASP A 8 -1.59 -15.80 17.05
N PHE A 9 -1.77 -14.48 16.97
CA PHE A 9 -1.27 -13.54 17.97
C PHE A 9 -1.85 -13.76 19.36
N LYS A 10 -3.00 -14.42 19.49
CA LYS A 10 -3.64 -14.68 20.79
C LYS A 10 -2.88 -15.70 21.62
N THR A 11 -2.05 -16.52 20.99
CA THR A 11 -1.23 -17.55 21.66
C THR A 11 -0.07 -16.95 22.46
N GLY A 12 0.27 -15.67 22.24
CA GLY A 12 1.43 -15.04 22.87
C GLY A 12 2.78 -15.49 22.30
N VAL A 13 2.77 -16.27 21.20
CA VAL A 13 3.99 -16.85 20.60
C VAL A 13 5.06 -15.81 20.22
N VAL A 14 4.66 -14.56 20.01
CA VAL A 14 5.57 -13.43 19.71
C VAL A 14 6.49 -13.04 20.88
N ALA A 15 6.25 -13.56 22.09
CA ALA A 15 7.11 -13.32 23.24
C ALA A 15 8.38 -14.21 23.26
N ASP A 16 8.41 -15.25 22.44
CA ASP A 16 9.52 -16.22 22.35
C ASP A 16 9.86 -16.45 20.87
N ASN A 17 11.04 -15.98 20.45
CA ASN A 17 11.46 -16.07 19.05
C ASN A 17 11.69 -17.52 18.59
N GLY A 18 12.09 -18.44 19.49
CA GLY A 18 12.21 -19.86 19.17
C GLY A 18 10.85 -20.49 18.89
N ALA A 19 9.87 -20.19 19.75
CA ALA A 19 8.48 -20.63 19.54
C ALA A 19 7.86 -20.01 18.28
N LEU A 20 8.12 -18.72 18.02
CA LEU A 20 7.65 -18.02 16.82
C LEU A 20 8.24 -18.63 15.56
N ALA A 21 9.56 -18.86 15.52
CA ALA A 21 10.24 -19.48 14.39
C ALA A 21 9.65 -20.87 14.08
N ALA A 22 9.39 -21.68 15.11
CA ALA A 22 8.71 -22.96 14.94
C ALA A 22 7.28 -22.81 14.39
N ALA A 23 6.52 -21.82 14.89
CA ALA A 23 5.14 -21.58 14.45
C ALA A 23 5.01 -21.12 12.99
N VAL A 24 6.04 -20.45 12.45
CA VAL A 24 6.04 -19.94 11.07
C VAL A 24 6.83 -20.80 10.08
N ALA A 25 7.50 -21.86 10.53
CA ALA A 25 8.42 -22.68 9.72
C ALA A 25 7.81 -23.15 8.38
N GLU A 26 6.55 -23.57 8.39
CA GLU A 26 5.85 -24.08 7.19
C GLU A 26 5.14 -22.99 6.37
N ARG A 27 5.39 -21.71 6.66
CA ARG A 27 4.71 -20.57 6.01
C ARG A 27 5.45 -19.96 4.83
N ALA A 28 6.55 -20.55 4.38
CA ALA A 28 7.35 -20.06 3.26
C ALA A 28 6.51 -19.74 2.02
N THR A 29 5.58 -20.63 1.63
CA THR A 29 4.69 -20.41 0.47
C THR A 29 3.84 -19.16 0.62
N LEU A 30 3.30 -18.88 1.81
CA LEU A 30 2.48 -17.70 2.06
C LEU A 30 3.31 -16.42 1.94
N VAL A 31 4.53 -16.44 2.48
CA VAL A 31 5.48 -15.31 2.38
C VAL A 31 5.82 -15.01 0.92
N TRP A 32 6.08 -16.05 0.12
CA TRP A 32 6.33 -15.93 -1.32
C TRP A 32 5.12 -15.37 -2.09
N VAL A 33 3.91 -15.84 -1.79
CA VAL A 33 2.68 -15.29 -2.41
C VAL A 33 2.54 -13.81 -2.10
N GLN A 34 2.77 -13.39 -0.83
CA GLN A 34 2.73 -11.97 -0.48
C GLN A 34 3.78 -11.16 -1.26
N GLN A 35 5.00 -11.67 -1.42
CA GLN A 35 6.03 -11.02 -2.24
C GLN A 35 5.55 -10.79 -3.68
N ALA A 36 5.03 -11.85 -4.32
CA ALA A 36 4.56 -11.79 -5.69
C ALA A 36 3.40 -10.80 -5.85
N VAL A 37 2.44 -10.82 -4.93
CA VAL A 37 1.31 -9.87 -4.92
C VAL A 37 1.81 -8.43 -4.74
N CYS A 38 2.73 -8.18 -3.81
CA CYS A 38 3.29 -6.84 -3.60
C CYS A 38 3.98 -6.30 -4.86
N ALA A 39 4.76 -7.15 -5.55
CA ALA A 39 5.44 -6.78 -6.79
C ALA A 39 4.44 -6.43 -7.91
N VAL A 40 3.40 -7.25 -8.10
CA VAL A 40 2.34 -7.00 -9.09
C VAL A 40 1.58 -5.72 -8.77
N VAL A 41 1.16 -5.54 -7.51
CA VAL A 41 0.44 -4.34 -7.09
C VAL A 41 1.31 -3.10 -7.28
N ALA A 42 2.59 -3.13 -6.90
CA ALA A 42 3.51 -2.02 -7.11
C ALA A 42 3.62 -1.64 -8.60
N ALA A 43 3.74 -2.62 -9.50
CA ALA A 43 3.75 -2.36 -10.94
C ALA A 43 2.44 -1.72 -11.42
N CYS A 44 1.29 -2.24 -10.99
CA CYS A 44 -0.03 -1.66 -11.30
C CYS A 44 -0.16 -0.22 -10.77
N LEU A 45 0.33 0.06 -9.57
CA LEU A 45 0.33 1.40 -8.99
C LEU A 45 1.15 2.39 -9.82
N VAL A 46 2.32 1.99 -10.32
CA VAL A 46 3.14 2.86 -11.18
C VAL A 46 2.42 3.20 -12.49
N VAL A 47 1.78 2.21 -13.13
CA VAL A 47 0.97 2.44 -14.34
C VAL A 47 -0.20 3.38 -14.03
N PHE A 48 -0.90 3.15 -12.92
CA PHE A 48 -2.00 4.00 -12.47
C PHE A 48 -1.53 5.44 -12.18
N ALA A 49 -0.38 5.61 -11.52
CA ALA A 49 0.21 6.92 -11.24
C ALA A 49 0.51 7.70 -12.52
N ALA A 50 1.10 7.05 -13.52
CA ALA A 50 1.38 7.67 -14.82
C ALA A 50 0.09 8.10 -15.53
N GLY A 51 -0.94 7.24 -15.51
CA GLY A 51 -2.25 7.53 -16.07
C GLY A 51 -2.95 8.71 -15.38
N LEU A 52 -2.96 8.71 -14.05
CA LEU A 52 -3.54 9.78 -13.24
C LEU A 52 -2.81 11.11 -13.45
N ARG A 53 -1.47 11.09 -13.49
CA ARG A 53 -0.65 12.27 -13.80
C ARG A 53 -1.05 12.89 -15.12
N ARG A 54 -1.12 12.06 -16.18
CA ARG A 54 -1.50 12.49 -17.53
C ARG A 54 -2.90 13.08 -17.55
N HIS A 55 -3.85 12.45 -16.89
CA HIS A 55 -5.23 12.93 -16.81
C HIS A 55 -5.33 14.30 -16.12
N LEU A 56 -4.69 14.45 -14.95
CA LEU A 56 -4.75 15.72 -14.21
C LEU A 56 -3.97 16.83 -14.91
N ALA A 57 -2.84 16.51 -15.56
CA ALA A 57 -2.04 17.50 -16.27
C ALA A 57 -2.76 18.15 -17.46
N THR A 58 -3.76 17.49 -18.07
CA THR A 58 -4.57 18.09 -19.14
C THR A 58 -5.73 18.95 -18.61
N GLN A 59 -6.05 18.83 -17.32
CA GLN A 59 -7.19 19.50 -16.67
C GLN A 59 -6.76 20.58 -15.67
N GLU A 60 -5.48 20.67 -15.36
CA GLU A 60 -4.91 21.62 -14.40
C GLU A 60 -4.05 22.67 -15.12
N PRO A 61 -3.89 23.87 -14.55
CA PRO A 61 -3.02 24.91 -15.11
C PRO A 61 -1.59 24.42 -15.34
N ALA A 62 -0.99 24.87 -16.45
CA ALA A 62 0.41 24.62 -16.75
C ALA A 62 1.30 25.09 -15.59
N GLY A 63 2.27 24.26 -15.20
CA GLY A 63 3.16 24.52 -14.05
C GLY A 63 2.56 24.20 -12.68
N GLY A 64 1.30 23.74 -12.58
CA GLY A 64 0.71 23.30 -11.33
C GLY A 64 1.32 21.99 -10.80
N LEU A 65 1.36 21.85 -9.46
CA LEU A 65 1.93 20.68 -8.78
C LEU A 65 0.92 19.54 -8.53
N VAL A 66 -0.39 19.78 -8.74
CA VAL A 66 -1.45 18.82 -8.39
C VAL A 66 -1.23 17.46 -9.05
N SER A 67 -0.96 17.44 -10.36
CA SER A 67 -0.73 16.19 -11.10
C SER A 67 0.55 15.45 -10.64
N GLN A 68 1.59 16.19 -10.25
CA GLN A 68 2.84 15.63 -9.76
C GLN A 68 2.66 15.02 -8.37
N ILE A 69 2.08 15.77 -7.43
CA ILE A 69 1.78 15.29 -6.07
C ILE A 69 0.87 14.05 -6.13
N ALA A 70 -0.14 14.08 -7.01
CA ALA A 70 -1.04 12.95 -7.21
C ALA A 70 -0.29 11.68 -7.61
N ALA A 71 0.68 11.78 -8.52
CA ALA A 71 1.50 10.65 -8.94
C ALA A 71 2.50 10.21 -7.86
N SER A 72 3.17 11.17 -7.23
CA SER A 72 4.22 10.92 -6.23
C SER A 72 3.70 10.12 -5.03
N GLY A 73 2.49 10.40 -4.53
CA GLY A 73 1.91 9.64 -3.41
C GLY A 73 1.65 8.15 -3.74
N ILE A 74 1.24 7.86 -4.98
CA ILE A 74 1.08 6.48 -5.46
C ILE A 74 2.45 5.80 -5.61
N VAL A 75 3.44 6.51 -6.19
CA VAL A 75 4.81 5.98 -6.32
C VAL A 75 5.43 5.70 -4.95
N LEU A 76 5.23 6.57 -3.97
CA LEU A 76 5.70 6.34 -2.60
C LEU A 76 5.11 5.05 -2.01
N THR A 77 3.83 4.79 -2.27
CA THR A 77 3.17 3.55 -1.84
C THR A 77 3.71 2.32 -2.59
N ALA A 78 4.00 2.45 -3.89
CA ALA A 78 4.64 1.40 -4.67
C ALA A 78 6.05 1.07 -4.15
N VAL A 79 6.83 2.09 -3.77
CA VAL A 79 8.15 1.90 -3.14
C VAL A 79 8.01 1.15 -1.82
N ALA A 80 7.05 1.52 -0.98
CA ALA A 80 6.81 0.82 0.29
C ALA A 80 6.46 -0.67 0.08
N LEU A 81 5.65 -0.99 -0.94
CA LEU A 81 5.35 -2.37 -1.32
C LEU A 81 6.61 -3.12 -1.80
N LEU A 82 7.47 -2.48 -2.60
CA LEU A 82 8.71 -3.11 -3.06
C LEU A 82 9.67 -3.37 -1.89
N VAL A 83 9.84 -2.40 -0.99
CA VAL A 83 10.65 -2.57 0.22
C VAL A 83 10.10 -3.70 1.10
N GLY A 84 8.78 -3.71 1.34
CA GLY A 84 8.12 -4.79 2.08
C GLY A 84 8.28 -6.16 1.40
N SER A 85 8.26 -6.20 0.06
CA SER A 85 8.48 -7.43 -0.70
C SER A 85 9.91 -7.97 -0.58
N GLY A 86 10.92 -7.10 -0.42
CA GLY A 86 12.30 -7.52 -0.18
C GLY A 86 12.46 -8.27 1.14
N ILE A 87 11.74 -7.84 2.18
CA ILE A 87 11.72 -8.54 3.47
C ILE A 87 11.05 -9.91 3.36
N SER A 88 10.00 -10.03 2.53
CA SER A 88 9.42 -11.34 2.22
C SER A 88 10.44 -12.27 1.55
N THR A 89 11.37 -11.77 0.74
CA THR A 89 12.44 -12.58 0.14
C THR A 89 13.36 -13.16 1.21
N GLU A 90 13.85 -12.34 2.13
CA GLU A 90 14.73 -12.80 3.22
C GLU A 90 14.02 -13.81 4.13
N LEU A 91 12.76 -13.54 4.49
CA LEU A 91 11.96 -14.45 5.30
C LEU A 91 11.69 -15.78 4.58
N TYR A 92 11.43 -15.77 3.27
CA TYR A 92 11.24 -16.99 2.49
C TYR A 92 12.47 -17.91 2.54
N TRP A 93 13.66 -17.35 2.34
CA TRP A 93 14.90 -18.14 2.36
C TRP A 93 15.26 -18.64 3.77
N ALA A 94 14.95 -17.87 4.80
CA ALA A 94 15.08 -18.32 6.18
C ALA A 94 14.15 -19.52 6.49
N LEU A 95 12.87 -19.44 6.10
CA LEU A 95 11.88 -20.49 6.40
C LEU A 95 12.08 -21.77 5.57
N THR A 96 12.68 -21.68 4.39
CA THR A 96 13.02 -22.86 3.57
C THR A 96 14.28 -23.59 4.07
N GLY A 97 15.02 -23.01 5.01
CA GLY A 97 16.31 -23.55 5.48
C GLY A 97 17.46 -23.40 4.48
N ALA A 98 17.26 -22.66 3.39
CA ALA A 98 18.31 -22.40 2.39
C ALA A 98 19.38 -21.44 2.89
N GLN A 99 19.06 -20.62 3.91
CA GLN A 99 20.02 -19.81 4.64
C GLN A 99 19.99 -20.15 6.13
N PRO A 100 21.17 -20.36 6.77
CA PRO A 100 21.23 -20.55 8.21
C PRO A 100 20.96 -19.21 8.89
N VAL A 101 19.81 -19.09 9.54
CA VAL A 101 19.34 -17.87 10.21
C VAL A 101 18.86 -18.26 11.61
N ASP A 102 19.20 -17.45 12.61
CA ASP A 102 18.78 -17.69 13.99
C ASP A 102 17.31 -17.25 14.24
N PRO A 103 16.67 -17.75 15.31
CA PRO A 103 15.28 -17.40 15.61
C PRO A 103 15.03 -15.90 15.85
N ASP A 104 16.00 -15.14 16.37
CA ASP A 104 15.82 -13.71 16.62
C ASP A 104 15.73 -12.93 15.31
N THR A 105 16.57 -13.30 14.33
CA THR A 105 16.49 -12.75 12.97
C THR A 105 15.16 -13.09 12.30
N ILE A 106 14.64 -14.32 12.45
CA ILE A 106 13.30 -14.70 11.95
C ILE A 106 12.22 -13.84 12.62
N GLY A 107 12.28 -13.64 13.94
CA GLY A 107 11.35 -12.79 14.67
C GLY A 107 11.34 -11.35 14.14
N ALA A 108 12.52 -10.78 13.88
CA ALA A 108 12.66 -9.46 13.29
C ALA A 108 12.06 -9.41 11.86
N HIS A 109 12.36 -10.39 11.00
CA HIS A 109 11.77 -10.47 9.66
C HIS A 109 10.25 -10.57 9.70
N VAL A 110 9.68 -11.37 10.59
CA VAL A 110 8.22 -11.50 10.77
C VAL A 110 7.59 -10.18 11.25
N ALA A 111 8.24 -9.45 12.17
CA ALA A 111 7.76 -8.14 12.59
C ALA A 111 7.74 -7.14 11.42
N ILE A 112 8.77 -7.13 10.59
CA ILE A 112 8.86 -6.24 9.44
C ILE A 112 7.87 -6.63 8.33
N TYR A 113 7.72 -7.93 8.05
CA TYR A 113 6.73 -8.49 7.12
C TYR A 113 5.30 -8.03 7.45
N ASN A 114 4.97 -7.97 8.74
CA ASN A 114 3.66 -7.55 9.23
C ASN A 114 3.43 -6.03 9.20
N THR A 115 4.41 -5.23 8.74
CA THR A 115 4.33 -3.76 8.80
C THR A 115 4.58 -3.10 7.45
N MET A 116 5.73 -3.35 6.80
CA MET A 116 6.20 -2.52 5.68
C MET A 116 5.29 -2.56 4.44
N ALA A 117 4.79 -3.73 4.05
CA ALA A 117 3.90 -3.86 2.89
C ALA A 117 2.52 -3.19 3.11
N TRP A 118 2.18 -2.87 4.36
CA TRP A 118 0.92 -2.26 4.76
C TRP A 118 0.98 -0.72 4.82
N LEU A 119 2.15 -0.14 4.54
CA LEU A 119 2.39 1.31 4.55
C LEU A 119 1.80 1.98 3.30
N TRP A 120 0.49 2.22 3.32
CA TRP A 120 -0.25 2.82 2.20
C TRP A 120 -0.49 4.33 2.36
N GLY A 121 0.18 4.96 3.33
CA GLY A 121 -0.02 6.37 3.69
C GLY A 121 0.29 7.37 2.57
N GLY A 122 1.17 7.01 1.61
CA GLY A 122 1.46 7.85 0.45
C GLY A 122 0.22 8.20 -0.38
N LEU A 123 -0.78 7.32 -0.41
CA LEU A 123 -2.05 7.56 -1.09
C LEU A 123 -2.85 8.73 -0.49
N ALA A 124 -2.59 9.15 0.75
CA ALA A 124 -3.23 10.35 1.32
C ALA A 124 -2.89 11.59 0.51
N LEU A 125 -1.64 11.72 0.06
CA LEU A 125 -1.19 12.82 -0.82
C LEU A 125 -1.93 12.76 -2.16
N SER A 126 -2.08 11.56 -2.71
CA SER A 126 -2.74 11.36 -4.00
C SER A 126 -4.22 11.67 -3.97
N ALA A 127 -4.92 11.14 -2.97
CA ALA A 127 -6.33 11.40 -2.75
C ALA A 127 -6.58 12.90 -2.43
N GLY A 128 -5.70 13.50 -1.62
CA GLY A 128 -5.75 14.93 -1.31
C GLY A 128 -5.57 15.81 -2.55
N ALA A 129 -4.60 15.50 -3.39
CA ALA A 129 -4.36 16.23 -4.65
C ALA A 129 -5.57 16.14 -5.59
N VAL A 130 -6.15 14.94 -5.78
CA VAL A 130 -7.36 14.75 -6.59
C VAL A 130 -8.56 15.51 -6.01
N ALA A 131 -8.72 15.50 -4.69
CA ALA A 131 -9.77 16.27 -4.01
C ALA A 131 -9.61 17.77 -4.24
N LEU A 132 -8.39 18.30 -4.07
CA LEU A 132 -8.08 19.72 -4.26
C LEU A 132 -8.33 20.17 -5.70
N GLY A 133 -7.82 19.43 -6.69
CA GLY A 133 -8.07 19.74 -8.11
C GLY A 133 -9.54 19.67 -8.47
N GLY A 134 -10.24 18.62 -8.03
CA GLY A 134 -11.67 18.46 -8.27
C GLY A 134 -12.55 19.53 -7.63
N LEU A 135 -12.31 19.87 -6.36
CA LEU A 135 -13.13 20.84 -5.62
C LEU A 135 -12.85 22.29 -6.00
N ARG A 136 -11.60 22.65 -6.28
CA ARG A 136 -11.24 24.04 -6.60
C ARG A 136 -11.32 24.35 -8.09
N ARG A 137 -11.09 23.37 -8.95
CA ARG A 137 -10.84 23.58 -10.39
C ARG A 137 -11.67 22.69 -11.30
N GLY A 138 -12.43 21.75 -10.75
CA GLY A 138 -13.31 20.87 -11.53
C GLY A 138 -12.57 19.82 -12.36
N SER A 139 -11.28 19.58 -12.10
CA SER A 139 -10.45 18.65 -12.89
C SER A 139 -10.92 17.20 -12.81
N VAL A 140 -11.71 16.88 -11.78
CA VAL A 140 -12.51 15.66 -11.69
C VAL A 140 -13.94 16.01 -11.27
N GLY A 141 -14.89 15.08 -11.44
CA GLY A 141 -16.27 15.29 -11.02
C GLY A 141 -16.41 15.43 -9.50
N ARG A 142 -17.38 16.24 -9.04
CA ARG A 142 -17.58 16.55 -7.62
C ARG A 142 -17.71 15.33 -6.72
N VAL A 143 -18.36 14.26 -7.18
CA VAL A 143 -18.49 13.00 -6.42
C VAL A 143 -17.11 12.36 -6.18
N VAL A 144 -16.26 12.30 -7.21
CA VAL A 144 -14.89 11.76 -7.11
C VAL A 144 -14.03 12.64 -6.22
N ALA A 145 -14.20 13.96 -6.30
CA ALA A 145 -13.46 14.91 -5.48
C ALA A 145 -13.79 14.75 -3.98
N LEU A 146 -15.08 14.66 -3.63
CA LEU A 146 -15.52 14.44 -2.24
C LEU A 146 -15.12 13.06 -1.72
N PHE A 147 -15.26 12.02 -2.55
CA PHE A 147 -14.79 10.67 -2.22
C PHE A 147 -13.28 10.67 -1.94
N SER A 148 -12.50 11.35 -2.78
CA SER A 148 -11.05 11.47 -2.58
C SER A 148 -10.71 12.28 -1.32
N ALA A 149 -11.48 13.31 -0.98
CA ALA A 149 -11.30 14.06 0.27
C ALA A 149 -11.52 13.16 1.50
N LEU A 150 -12.60 12.37 1.50
CA LEU A 150 -12.88 11.42 2.57
C LEU A 150 -11.76 10.38 2.70
N MET A 151 -11.33 9.77 1.59
CA MET A 151 -10.25 8.78 1.61
C MET A 151 -8.92 9.38 2.07
N ALA A 152 -8.60 10.61 1.67
CA ALA A 152 -7.41 11.32 2.15
C ALA A 152 -7.43 11.52 3.67
N LEU A 153 -8.58 11.92 4.23
CA LEU A 153 -8.75 12.08 5.68
C LEU A 153 -8.60 10.75 6.42
N LEU A 154 -9.22 9.68 5.91
CA LEU A 154 -9.10 8.35 6.51
C LEU A 154 -7.65 7.84 6.45
N LEU A 155 -6.97 7.99 5.31
CA LEU A 155 -5.56 7.62 5.17
C LEU A 155 -4.65 8.45 6.08
N ALA A 156 -4.89 9.75 6.22
CA ALA A 156 -4.14 10.58 7.16
C ALA A 156 -4.39 10.14 8.62
N ALA A 157 -5.63 9.82 8.97
CA ALA A 157 -5.98 9.34 10.31
C ALA A 157 -5.24 8.05 10.66
N THR A 158 -5.03 7.13 9.71
CA THR A 158 -4.23 5.91 9.97
C THR A 158 -2.75 6.18 10.20
N GLN A 159 -2.21 7.34 9.81
CA GLN A 159 -0.82 7.71 10.08
C GLN A 159 -0.65 8.43 11.42
N VAL A 160 -1.70 9.11 11.90
CA VAL A 160 -1.69 9.82 13.18
C VAL A 160 -2.05 8.89 14.34
N LEU A 161 -2.97 7.96 14.10
CA LEU A 161 -3.41 6.97 15.08
C LEU A 161 -2.58 5.67 14.93
N PRO A 162 -2.41 4.87 16.00
CA PRO A 162 -1.63 3.63 15.99
C PRO A 162 -2.37 2.47 15.27
N VAL A 163 -2.88 2.72 14.06
CA VAL A 163 -3.65 1.78 13.24
C VAL A 163 -3.14 1.75 11.80
N GLN A 164 -1.87 2.11 11.57
CA GLN A 164 -1.26 2.29 10.25
C GLN A 164 -1.52 1.13 9.28
N TYR A 165 -1.58 -0.10 9.79
CA TYR A 165 -1.79 -1.32 9.00
C TYR A 165 -3.15 -1.36 8.28
N ILE A 166 -4.16 -0.65 8.77
CA ILE A 166 -5.49 -0.61 8.12
C ILE A 166 -5.51 0.37 6.94
N ALA A 167 -4.43 1.12 6.69
CA ALA A 167 -4.35 2.09 5.59
C ALA A 167 -4.61 1.47 4.20
N VAL A 168 -4.33 0.18 4.04
CA VAL A 168 -4.66 -0.58 2.84
C VAL A 168 -6.15 -0.51 2.50
N VAL A 169 -7.05 -0.46 3.49
CA VAL A 169 -8.50 -0.48 3.27
C VAL A 169 -8.98 0.80 2.57
N PRO A 170 -8.83 2.01 3.14
CA PRO A 170 -9.19 3.23 2.43
C PRO A 170 -8.34 3.46 1.17
N GLY A 171 -7.08 3.02 1.17
CA GLY A 171 -6.22 3.11 -0.01
C GLY A 171 -6.73 2.29 -1.20
N ALA A 172 -7.06 1.02 -0.99
CA ALA A 172 -7.60 0.14 -2.03
C ALA A 172 -8.97 0.62 -2.53
N LEU A 173 -9.85 1.04 -1.61
CA LEU A 173 -11.15 1.63 -1.96
C LEU A 173 -10.97 2.88 -2.83
N TRP A 174 -10.02 3.76 -2.47
CA TRP A 174 -9.74 4.96 -3.25
C TRP A 174 -9.24 4.65 -4.66
N LEU A 175 -8.29 3.71 -4.79
CA LEU A 175 -7.73 3.30 -6.08
C LEU A 175 -8.80 2.69 -7.00
N ILE A 176 -9.60 1.74 -6.47
CA ILE A 176 -10.67 1.09 -7.22
C ILE A 176 -11.74 2.11 -7.62
N GLY A 177 -12.21 2.92 -6.68
CA GLY A 177 -13.27 3.90 -6.92
C GLY A 177 -12.86 4.99 -7.91
N THR A 178 -11.66 5.56 -7.73
CA THR A 178 -11.13 6.61 -8.61
C THR A 178 -10.76 6.04 -9.97
N GLY A 179 -10.12 4.87 -10.03
CA GLY A 179 -9.79 4.19 -11.28
C GLY A 179 -11.02 3.85 -12.11
N ALA A 180 -12.06 3.28 -11.49
CA ALA A 180 -13.32 3.00 -12.17
C ALA A 180 -13.99 4.28 -12.68
N ALA A 181 -13.97 5.36 -11.91
CA ALA A 181 -14.54 6.64 -12.32
C ALA A 181 -13.81 7.25 -13.53
N LEU A 182 -12.47 7.19 -13.55
CA LEU A 182 -11.65 7.67 -14.65
C LEU A 182 -11.84 6.82 -15.91
N ALA A 183 -11.86 5.49 -15.79
CA ALA A 183 -12.06 4.59 -16.91
C ALA A 183 -13.42 4.79 -17.61
N ARG A 184 -14.48 5.05 -16.83
CA ARG A 184 -15.83 5.34 -17.38
C ARG A 184 -15.90 6.67 -18.13
N ARG A 185 -15.07 7.65 -17.78
CA ARG A 185 -15.03 8.96 -18.48
C ARG A 185 -14.38 8.87 -19.85
N THR A 186 -13.34 8.06 -19.99
CA THR A 186 -12.68 7.82 -21.29
C THR A 186 -13.55 7.03 -22.28
N ALA A 187 -14.57 6.30 -21.81
CA ALA A 187 -15.45 5.50 -22.64
C ALA A 187 -16.67 6.26 -23.20
N ARG A 188 -16.89 7.53 -22.79
CA ARG A 188 -17.95 8.37 -23.35
C ARG A 188 -17.33 9.29 -24.42
N PRO A 189 -17.73 9.14 -25.70
CA PRO A 189 -17.25 9.99 -26.79
C PRO A 189 -17.73 11.44 -26.63
#